data_AF-A0A537HTY9-F1
#
_entry.id   AF-A0A537HTY9-F1
#
_cell.length_a   1.000
_cell.length_b   1.000
_cell.length_c   1.000
_cell.angle_alpha   90.00
_cell.angle_beta   90.00
_cell.angle_gamma   90.00
#
_symmetry.space_group_name_H-M   'P 1'
#
loop_
_entity.id
_entity.type
_entity.pdbx_description
1 polymer ?
#
loop_
_entity_poly.entity_id
_entity_poly.type
_entity_poly.pdbx_seq_one_letter_code
_entity_poly.pdbx_strand_id
1 'polypeptide(L)'
;MTSSAPTRNQRLTDSVLWILVVAYAVGSRIIPGFITPLLFPFALVHGGRRYGWKTIAVFMVVTAIVSNILENSSILTGFPFGRYYYTDSLGPKMALVPFFISLSYISFGYLAWVFSTLLVSEVRKGSALLVSVTVPLVASFVMVAWDFCLDPIASTINHAWIWKDGGGYFGVPFSNYLGWSFTVYIFFQLFALYQRKRGAEDLSRALPATHYLQAIILYLWTGVGFVLGYLFMSPSTYVTDAAGHSWTTGDIFESMAISAIYTMIFISILALAILYRDQLTQKRA
;
A
#
# COMPACT_ATOMS: atom_id res chain seq x y z
N MET A 1 -22.43 25.06 13.49
CA MET A 1 -21.17 25.75 13.17
C MET A 1 -21.06 25.87 11.65
N THR A 2 -20.91 27.07 11.12
CA THR A 2 -20.91 27.34 9.67
C THR A 2 -19.73 26.64 9.01
N SER A 3 -20.01 25.63 8.19
CA SER A 3 -19.05 25.04 7.26
C SER A 3 -18.62 26.14 6.28
N SER A 4 -17.51 26.83 6.57
CA SER A 4 -16.91 27.79 5.64
C SER A 4 -16.62 27.06 4.33
N ALA A 5 -17.14 27.59 3.21
CA ALA A 5 -16.92 26.99 1.90
C ALA A 5 -15.41 26.78 1.65
N PRO A 6 -15.01 25.65 1.02
CA PRO A 6 -13.61 25.36 0.80
C PRO A 6 -12.95 26.46 -0.02
N THR A 7 -11.74 26.85 0.38
CA THR A 7 -10.97 27.89 -0.30
C THR A 7 -10.64 27.45 -1.73
N ARG A 8 -10.36 28.41 -2.63
CA ARG A 8 -9.98 28.11 -4.02
C ARG A 8 -8.82 27.11 -4.11
N ASN A 9 -7.82 27.25 -3.23
CA ASN A 9 -6.68 26.33 -3.16
C ASN A 9 -7.10 24.93 -2.72
N GLN A 10 -8.02 24.81 -1.76
CA GLN A 10 -8.54 23.50 -1.34
C GLN A 10 -9.31 22.80 -2.46
N ARG A 11 -10.11 23.53 -3.24
CA ARG A 11 -10.83 22.98 -4.40
C ARG A 11 -9.85 22.50 -5.47
N LEU A 12 -8.83 23.31 -5.78
CA LEU A 12 -7.81 22.95 -6.76
C LEU A 12 -7.05 21.68 -6.34
N THR A 13 -6.60 21.60 -5.07
CA THR A 13 -5.94 20.40 -4.55
C THR A 13 -6.85 19.18 -4.64
N ASP A 14 -8.15 19.31 -4.34
CA ASP A 14 -9.11 18.21 -4.46
C ASP A 14 -9.26 17.74 -5.91
N SER A 15 -9.36 18.67 -6.87
CA SER A 15 -9.40 18.34 -8.31
C SER A 15 -8.13 17.62 -8.76
N VAL A 16 -6.95 18.08 -8.33
CA VAL A 16 -5.67 17.41 -8.65
C VAL A 16 -5.66 15.98 -8.10
N LEU A 17 -6.11 15.77 -6.86
CA LEU A 17 -6.17 14.44 -6.26
C LEU A 17 -7.12 13.52 -7.04
N TRP A 18 -8.28 14.00 -7.46
CA TRP A 18 -9.21 13.21 -8.29
C TRP A 18 -8.64 12.89 -9.68
N ILE A 19 -7.92 13.83 -10.31
CA ILE A 19 -7.21 13.56 -11.57
C ILE A 19 -6.19 12.43 -11.37
N LEU A 20 -5.42 12.45 -10.27
CA LEU A 20 -4.47 11.38 -9.95
C LEU A 20 -5.17 10.04 -9.72
N VAL A 21 -6.33 10.03 -9.04
CA VAL A 21 -7.15 8.83 -8.84
C VAL A 21 -7.60 8.24 -10.18
N VAL A 22 -8.16 9.08 -11.07
CA VAL A 22 -8.62 8.64 -12.40
C VAL A 22 -7.44 8.19 -13.27
N ALA A 23 -6.33 8.93 -13.25
CA ALA A 23 -5.12 8.58 -14.00
C ALA A 23 -4.55 7.22 -13.55
N TYR A 24 -4.53 6.96 -12.24
CA TYR A 24 -4.15 5.64 -11.73
C TYR A 24 -5.16 4.56 -12.15
N ALA A 25 -6.46 4.85 -12.05
CA ALA A 25 -7.49 3.88 -12.38
C ALA A 25 -7.42 3.42 -13.83
N VAL A 26 -7.27 4.37 -14.76
CA VAL A 26 -7.08 4.10 -16.20
C VAL A 26 -5.72 3.48 -16.47
N GLY A 27 -4.64 4.09 -15.97
CA GLY A 27 -3.27 3.65 -16.25
C GLY A 27 -2.98 2.24 -15.74
N SER A 28 -3.57 1.85 -14.60
CA SER A 28 -3.43 0.49 -14.06
C SER A 28 -4.14 -0.60 -14.86
N ARG A 29 -4.89 -0.25 -15.91
CA ARG A 29 -5.43 -1.20 -16.89
C ARG A 29 -4.56 -1.29 -18.15
N ILE A 30 -3.67 -0.33 -18.37
CA ILE A 30 -2.80 -0.27 -19.55
C ILE A 30 -1.41 -0.82 -19.21
N ILE A 31 -0.86 -0.44 -18.05
CA ILE A 31 0.50 -0.80 -17.59
C ILE A 31 0.51 -1.19 -16.10
N PRO A 32 -0.15 -2.29 -15.71
CA PRO A 32 -0.41 -2.64 -14.31
C PRO A 32 0.85 -2.72 -13.42
N GLY A 33 1.97 -3.22 -13.94
CA GLY A 33 3.23 -3.37 -13.17
C GLY A 33 4.00 -2.06 -12.95
N PHE A 34 3.81 -1.03 -13.79
CA PHE A 34 4.59 0.21 -13.77
C PHE A 34 3.83 1.41 -13.17
N ILE A 35 2.54 1.27 -12.92
CA ILE A 35 1.69 2.39 -12.51
C ILE A 35 1.78 2.70 -11.01
N THR A 36 2.13 1.72 -10.17
CA THR A 36 2.14 1.87 -8.71
C THR A 36 3.07 2.98 -8.21
N PRO A 37 4.31 3.11 -8.71
CA PRO A 37 5.16 4.27 -8.40
C PRO A 37 4.53 5.63 -8.74
N LEU A 38 3.61 5.69 -9.71
CA LEU A 38 2.94 6.94 -10.13
C LEU A 38 1.87 7.41 -9.13
N LEU A 39 1.59 6.64 -8.08
CA LEU A 39 0.83 7.11 -6.93
C LEU A 39 1.67 7.94 -5.95
N PHE A 40 2.98 8.05 -6.15
CA PHE A 40 3.84 8.86 -5.29
C PHE A 40 3.38 10.34 -5.20
N PRO A 41 3.03 11.04 -6.31
CA PRO A 41 2.46 12.38 -6.24
C PRO A 41 1.14 12.44 -5.46
N PHE A 42 0.31 11.39 -5.53
CA PHE A 42 -0.91 11.31 -4.73
C PHE A 42 -0.56 11.24 -3.24
N ALA A 43 0.34 10.34 -2.83
CA ALA A 43 0.77 10.24 -1.44
C ALA A 43 1.38 11.56 -0.93
N LEU A 44 2.17 12.24 -1.76
CA LEU A 44 2.79 13.53 -1.46
C LEU A 44 1.73 14.62 -1.21
N VAL A 45 0.82 14.83 -2.16
CA VAL A 45 -0.18 15.91 -2.10
C VAL A 45 -1.25 15.61 -1.05
N HIS A 46 -1.74 14.38 -1.01
CA HIS A 46 -2.78 13.92 -0.07
C HIS A 46 -2.24 13.96 1.37
N GLY A 47 -1.03 13.44 1.58
CA GLY A 47 -0.34 13.48 2.86
C GLY A 47 0.07 14.89 3.28
N GLY A 48 0.55 15.72 2.35
CA GLY A 48 0.89 17.11 2.59
C GLY A 48 -0.32 17.94 3.05
N ARG A 49 -1.50 17.72 2.45
CA ARG A 49 -2.76 18.36 2.87
C ARG A 49 -3.16 17.99 4.31
N ARG A 50 -2.88 16.75 4.72
CA ARG A 50 -3.27 16.20 6.02
C ARG A 50 -2.28 16.52 7.15
N TYR A 51 -1.00 16.26 6.90
CA TYR A 51 0.04 16.28 7.93
C TYR A 51 1.00 17.48 7.80
N GLY A 52 0.92 18.22 6.68
CA GLY A 52 1.91 19.23 6.30
C GLY A 52 3.14 18.63 5.62
N TRP A 53 3.81 19.44 4.79
CA TRP A 53 4.94 19.02 3.94
C TRP A 53 6.12 18.42 4.72
N LYS A 54 6.42 18.95 5.91
CA LYS A 54 7.51 18.44 6.75
C LYS A 54 7.22 17.01 7.25
N THR A 55 6.00 16.77 7.73
CA THR A 55 5.61 15.48 8.30
C THR A 55 5.48 14.40 7.22
N ILE A 56 4.90 14.74 6.05
CA ILE A 56 4.84 13.78 4.95
C ILE A 56 6.23 13.46 4.39
N ALA A 57 7.16 14.42 4.40
CA ALA A 57 8.56 14.14 4.05
C ALA A 57 9.21 13.17 5.05
N VAL A 58 8.93 13.32 6.37
CA VAL A 58 9.39 12.35 7.38
C VAL A 58 8.84 10.95 7.09
N PHE A 59 7.55 10.83 6.79
CA PHE A 59 6.95 9.55 6.38
C PHE A 59 7.71 8.93 5.19
N MET A 60 7.90 9.70 4.12
CA MET A 60 8.56 9.21 2.90
C MET A 60 10.01 8.77 3.15
N VAL A 61 10.77 9.58 3.89
CA VAL A 61 12.17 9.28 4.20
C VAL A 61 12.29 8.05 5.09
N VAL A 62 11.45 7.94 6.13
CA VAL A 62 11.46 6.76 7.02
C VAL A 62 11.08 5.50 6.25
N THR A 63 10.01 5.54 5.45
CA THR A 63 9.60 4.39 4.61
C THR A 63 10.72 3.99 3.66
N ALA A 64 11.29 4.93 2.91
CA ALA A 64 12.36 4.64 1.96
C ALA A 64 13.61 4.06 2.62
N ILE A 65 14.08 4.64 3.73
CA ILE A 65 15.31 4.19 4.40
C ILE A 65 15.10 2.80 4.99
N VAL A 66 14.04 2.59 5.75
CA VAL A 66 13.79 1.30 6.42
C VAL A 66 13.55 0.19 5.40
N SER A 67 12.72 0.44 4.37
CA SER A 67 12.46 -0.55 3.34
C SER A 67 13.76 -0.93 2.62
N ASN A 68 14.54 0.05 2.15
CA ASN A 68 15.80 -0.23 1.45
C ASN A 68 16.80 -0.99 2.31
N ILE A 69 16.93 -0.65 3.60
CA ILE A 69 17.86 -1.35 4.51
C ILE A 69 17.46 -2.81 4.64
N LEU A 70 16.21 -3.10 4.98
CA LEU A 70 15.76 -4.48 5.21
C LEU A 70 15.71 -5.30 3.91
N GLU A 71 15.46 -4.64 2.79
CA GLU A 71 15.42 -5.28 1.48
C GLU A 71 16.80 -5.64 0.95
N ASN A 72 17.76 -4.71 1.00
CA ASN A 72 19.14 -5.04 0.70
C ASN A 72 19.69 -6.10 1.68
N SER A 73 19.29 -6.04 2.96
CA SER A 73 19.65 -7.07 3.95
C SER A 73 19.12 -8.44 3.54
N SER A 74 17.88 -8.53 3.04
CA SER A 74 17.29 -9.80 2.59
C SER A 74 17.97 -10.35 1.35
N ILE A 75 18.31 -9.50 0.39
CA ILE A 75 19.00 -9.96 -0.83
C ILE A 75 20.40 -10.50 -0.47
N LEU A 76 21.09 -9.87 0.49
CA LEU A 76 22.44 -10.26 0.90
C LEU A 76 22.47 -11.47 1.85
N THR A 77 21.53 -11.56 2.77
CA THR A 77 21.57 -12.52 3.90
C THR A 77 20.45 -13.55 3.88
N GLY A 78 19.39 -13.32 3.13
CA GLY A 78 18.15 -14.09 3.16
C GLY A 78 17.13 -13.64 4.20
N PHE A 79 17.45 -12.68 5.09
CA PHE A 79 16.52 -12.14 6.09
C PHE A 79 16.16 -10.66 5.82
N PRO A 80 14.87 -10.26 5.87
CA PRO A 80 13.76 -11.02 6.44
C PRO A 80 12.88 -11.79 5.44
N PHE A 81 13.02 -11.58 4.13
CA PHE A 81 12.03 -12.07 3.16
C PHE A 81 12.34 -13.46 2.61
N GLY A 82 13.59 -13.91 2.69
CA GLY A 82 14.11 -15.09 1.98
C GLY A 82 15.19 -14.68 0.99
N ARG A 83 15.77 -15.68 0.29
CA ARG A 83 16.81 -15.45 -0.72
C ARG A 83 16.19 -15.19 -2.08
N TYR A 84 16.35 -13.98 -2.59
CA TYR A 84 15.85 -13.58 -3.90
C TYR A 84 16.73 -12.53 -4.56
N TYR A 85 16.45 -12.21 -5.81
CA TYR A 85 17.06 -11.11 -6.52
C TYR A 85 16.08 -10.47 -7.51
N TYR A 86 16.26 -9.17 -7.76
CA TYR A 86 15.53 -8.44 -8.78
C TYR A 86 16.13 -8.67 -10.17
N THR A 87 15.28 -8.91 -11.16
CA THR A 87 15.70 -8.88 -12.58
C THR A 87 15.81 -7.43 -13.06
N ASP A 88 16.22 -7.23 -14.31
CA ASP A 88 16.38 -5.89 -14.88
C ASP A 88 15.08 -5.31 -15.44
N SER A 89 13.97 -6.05 -15.33
CA SER A 89 12.64 -5.65 -15.82
C SER A 89 12.07 -4.40 -15.15
N LEU A 90 12.51 -4.09 -13.92
CA LEU A 90 12.02 -2.95 -13.13
C LEU A 90 12.91 -1.70 -13.27
N GLY A 91 13.88 -1.71 -14.18
CA GLY A 91 14.73 -0.56 -14.46
C GLY A 91 15.87 -0.35 -13.44
N PRO A 92 16.36 0.90 -13.29
CA PRO A 92 17.57 1.19 -12.51
C PRO A 92 17.46 0.79 -11.03
N LYS A 93 18.56 0.26 -10.49
CA LYS A 93 18.67 -0.20 -9.10
C LYS A 93 19.43 0.81 -8.22
N MET A 94 18.94 1.05 -7.01
CA MET A 94 19.68 1.64 -5.90
C MET A 94 20.32 0.51 -5.09
N ALA A 95 21.64 0.36 -5.20
CA ALA A 95 22.34 -0.86 -4.78
C ALA A 95 21.73 -2.10 -5.45
N LEU A 96 21.01 -2.96 -4.72
CA LEU A 96 20.42 -4.20 -5.25
C LEU A 96 18.93 -4.09 -5.57
N VAL A 97 18.28 -3.00 -5.16
CA VAL A 97 16.82 -2.82 -5.20
C VAL A 97 16.42 -1.82 -6.28
N PRO A 98 15.46 -2.14 -7.18
CA PRO A 98 14.97 -1.19 -8.17
C PRO A 98 14.41 0.09 -7.54
N PHE A 99 14.76 1.24 -8.11
CA PHE A 99 14.33 2.55 -7.58
C PHE A 99 12.81 2.66 -7.45
N PHE A 100 12.09 2.14 -8.44
CA PHE A 100 10.64 2.19 -8.49
C PHE A 100 9.95 1.40 -7.36
N ILE A 101 10.60 0.36 -6.83
CA ILE A 101 10.06 -0.43 -5.71
C ILE A 101 9.93 0.43 -4.45
N SER A 102 10.91 1.29 -4.17
CA SER A 102 10.84 2.24 -3.05
C SER A 102 9.68 3.23 -3.17
N LEU A 103 9.40 3.71 -4.40
CA LEU A 103 8.25 4.58 -4.66
C LEU A 103 6.92 3.84 -4.51
N SER A 104 6.87 2.57 -4.88
CA SER A 104 5.69 1.73 -4.66
C SER A 104 5.39 1.56 -3.17
N TYR A 105 6.40 1.31 -2.33
CA TYR A 105 6.22 1.20 -0.88
C TYR A 105 5.80 2.50 -0.22
N ILE A 106 6.32 3.65 -0.66
CA ILE A 106 5.82 4.95 -0.19
C ILE A 106 4.35 5.12 -0.58
N SER A 107 3.99 4.77 -1.81
CA SER A 107 2.65 4.99 -2.34
C SER A 107 1.59 4.12 -1.65
N PHE A 108 1.79 2.80 -1.66
CA PHE A 108 0.86 1.86 -1.02
C PHE A 108 0.95 1.88 0.51
N GLY A 109 2.15 2.11 1.05
CA GLY A 109 2.30 2.35 2.49
C GLY A 109 1.52 3.57 2.94
N TYR A 110 1.47 4.64 2.15
CA TYR A 110 0.66 5.79 2.49
C TYR A 110 -0.85 5.46 2.50
N LEU A 111 -1.34 4.70 1.52
CA LEU A 111 -2.73 4.22 1.51
C LEU A 111 -3.02 3.37 2.75
N ALA A 112 -2.16 2.39 3.05
CA ALA A 112 -2.30 1.52 4.20
C ALA A 112 -2.30 2.29 5.53
N TRP A 113 -1.49 3.35 5.63
CA TRP A 113 -1.52 4.27 6.78
C TRP A 113 -2.89 4.97 6.89
N VAL A 114 -3.41 5.56 5.81
CA VAL A 114 -4.73 6.22 5.81
C VAL A 114 -5.85 5.24 6.20
N PHE A 115 -5.80 4.02 5.68
CA PHE A 115 -6.74 2.96 6.05
C PHE A 115 -6.66 2.64 7.55
N SER A 116 -5.46 2.43 8.09
CA SER A 116 -5.29 2.12 9.50
C SER A 116 -5.79 3.23 10.43
N THR A 117 -5.63 4.50 10.06
CA THR A 117 -6.18 5.61 10.85
C THR A 117 -7.70 5.64 10.85
N LEU A 118 -8.33 5.20 9.75
CA LEU A 118 -9.78 5.08 9.63
C LEU A 118 -10.34 3.86 10.37
N LEU A 119 -9.64 2.72 10.30
CA LEU A 119 -10.08 1.46 10.92
C LEU A 119 -9.88 1.44 12.44
N VAL A 120 -8.83 2.11 12.94
CA VAL A 120 -8.44 2.08 14.35
C VAL A 120 -8.69 3.44 15.01
N SER A 121 -7.80 4.41 14.76
CA SER A 121 -7.89 5.77 15.25
C SER A 121 -6.74 6.61 14.70
N GLU A 122 -6.83 7.92 14.91
CA GLU A 122 -5.78 8.86 14.55
C GLU A 122 -4.57 8.78 15.49
N VAL A 123 -3.36 8.77 14.91
CA VAL A 123 -2.12 8.99 15.66
C VAL A 123 -1.77 10.48 15.64
N ARG A 124 -2.09 11.15 16.74
CA ARG A 124 -1.81 12.56 17.03
C ARG A 124 -0.84 12.74 18.18
N LYS A 125 -0.38 13.98 18.42
CA LYS A 125 0.48 14.29 19.57
C LYS A 125 -0.22 13.89 20.88
N GLY A 126 0.50 13.20 21.75
CA GLY A 126 -0.03 12.71 23.02
C GLY A 126 -0.99 11.51 22.93
N SER A 127 -1.13 10.87 21.75
CA SER A 127 -1.93 9.65 21.62
C SER A 127 -1.48 8.57 22.61
N ALA A 128 -2.45 7.77 23.07
CA ALA A 128 -2.20 6.61 23.90
C ALA A 128 -1.22 5.66 23.20
N LEU A 129 -0.33 5.03 23.98
CA LEU A 129 0.67 4.12 23.43
C LEU A 129 0.03 2.98 22.63
N LEU A 130 -1.12 2.47 23.11
CA LEU A 130 -1.88 1.43 22.42
C LEU A 130 -2.26 1.84 20.99
N VAL A 131 -2.78 3.06 20.78
CA VAL A 131 -3.12 3.57 19.44
C VAL A 131 -1.86 3.67 18.57
N SER A 132 -0.75 4.15 19.13
CA SER A 132 0.53 4.24 18.43
C SER A 132 1.19 2.90 18.10
N VAL A 133 0.67 1.78 18.61
CA VAL A 133 1.13 0.41 18.30
C VAL A 133 0.14 -0.31 17.39
N THR A 134 -1.16 -0.21 17.70
CA THR A 134 -2.22 -0.88 16.93
C THR A 134 -2.38 -0.29 15.53
N VAL A 135 -2.20 1.03 15.35
CA VAL A 135 -2.28 1.66 14.02
C VAL A 135 -1.19 1.10 13.08
N PRO A 136 0.12 1.13 13.43
CA PRO A 136 1.16 0.48 12.63
C PRO A 136 0.92 -1.00 12.36
N LEU A 137 0.41 -1.75 13.35
CA LEU A 137 0.12 -3.17 13.19
C LEU A 137 -0.99 -3.40 12.16
N VAL A 138 -2.12 -2.69 12.26
CA VAL A 138 -3.19 -2.80 11.26
C VAL A 138 -2.70 -2.33 9.89
N ALA A 139 -1.92 -1.25 9.83
CA ALA A 139 -1.34 -0.75 8.60
C ALA A 139 -0.44 -1.78 7.91
N SER A 140 0.33 -2.58 8.67
CA SER A 140 1.17 -3.62 8.07
C SER A 140 0.35 -4.72 7.41
N PHE A 141 -0.74 -5.17 8.03
CA PHE A 141 -1.65 -6.13 7.40
C PHE A 141 -2.36 -5.57 6.16
N VAL A 142 -2.77 -4.29 6.19
CA VAL A 142 -3.37 -3.63 5.02
C VAL A 142 -2.36 -3.52 3.88
N MET A 143 -1.10 -3.21 4.16
CA MET A 143 -0.09 -3.16 3.11
C MET A 143 0.25 -4.56 2.57
N VAL A 144 0.45 -5.55 3.44
CA VAL A 144 0.82 -6.91 3.04
C VAL A 144 -0.31 -7.64 2.32
N ALA A 145 -1.57 -7.24 2.52
CA ALA A 145 -2.68 -7.72 1.69
C ALA A 145 -2.49 -7.41 0.19
N TRP A 146 -1.80 -6.31 -0.15
CA TRP A 146 -1.44 -6.00 -1.53
C TRP A 146 -0.33 -6.93 -2.03
N ASP A 147 0.75 -7.13 -1.28
CA ASP A 147 1.85 -8.07 -1.61
C ASP A 147 1.32 -9.51 -1.77
N PHE A 148 0.38 -9.90 -0.92
CA PHE A 148 -0.27 -11.22 -0.95
C PHE A 148 -1.02 -11.50 -2.27
N CYS A 149 -1.47 -10.45 -2.95
CA CYS A 149 -2.09 -10.55 -4.28
C CYS A 149 -1.08 -10.30 -5.42
N LEU A 150 -0.07 -9.46 -5.18
CA LEU A 150 0.91 -9.05 -6.19
C LEU A 150 1.99 -10.11 -6.43
N ASP A 151 2.55 -10.67 -5.36
CA ASP A 151 3.84 -11.37 -5.42
C ASP A 151 3.83 -12.60 -6.34
N PRO A 152 2.82 -13.49 -6.32
CA PRO A 152 2.77 -14.61 -7.26
C PRO A 152 2.76 -14.18 -8.73
N ILE A 153 2.05 -13.10 -9.06
CA ILE A 153 1.99 -12.57 -10.43
C ILE A 153 3.32 -11.91 -10.78
N ALA A 154 3.85 -11.06 -9.90
CA ALA A 154 5.04 -10.27 -10.20
C ALA A 154 6.33 -11.12 -10.20
N SER A 155 6.45 -12.09 -9.30
CA SER A 155 7.64 -12.94 -9.19
C SER A 155 7.58 -14.18 -10.08
N THR A 156 6.49 -14.94 -9.99
CA THR A 156 6.42 -16.26 -10.65
C THR A 156 6.01 -16.15 -12.10
N ILE A 157 5.05 -15.29 -12.44
CA ILE A 157 4.61 -15.09 -13.83
C ILE A 157 5.51 -14.08 -14.56
N ASN A 158 5.72 -12.90 -13.97
CA ASN A 158 6.42 -11.80 -14.65
C ASN A 158 7.94 -11.81 -14.44
N HIS A 159 8.45 -12.64 -13.53
CA HIS A 159 9.88 -12.72 -13.20
C HIS A 159 10.51 -11.36 -12.86
N ALA A 160 9.75 -10.45 -12.24
CA ALA A 160 10.25 -9.15 -11.80
C ALA A 160 11.30 -9.29 -10.68
N TRP A 161 11.08 -10.28 -9.82
CA TRP A 161 12.07 -10.81 -8.89
C TRP A 161 11.89 -12.31 -8.76
N ILE A 162 12.96 -13.00 -8.36
CA ILE A 162 13.00 -14.46 -8.36
C ILE A 162 13.46 -14.95 -6.98
N TRP A 163 12.57 -15.70 -6.30
CA TRP A 163 12.89 -16.42 -5.06
C TRP A 163 13.70 -17.67 -5.40
N LYS A 164 14.96 -17.72 -4.95
CA LYS A 164 15.89 -18.80 -5.31
C LYS A 164 15.43 -20.17 -4.80
N ASP A 165 14.82 -20.18 -3.61
CA ASP A 165 14.39 -21.40 -2.93
C ASP A 165 12.91 -21.73 -3.19
N GLY A 166 12.23 -20.93 -4.03
CA GLY A 166 10.79 -21.02 -4.23
C GLY A 166 9.99 -20.79 -2.94
N GLY A 167 8.76 -21.28 -2.92
CA GLY A 167 7.90 -21.21 -1.75
C GLY A 167 6.51 -21.77 -2.00
N GLY A 168 5.83 -22.13 -0.91
CA GLY A 168 4.55 -22.84 -0.98
C GLY A 168 3.38 -22.02 -1.50
N TYR A 169 3.54 -20.70 -1.59
CA TYR A 169 2.52 -19.82 -2.15
C TYR A 169 2.93 -19.39 -3.57
N PHE A 170 2.75 -20.31 -4.52
CA PHE A 170 3.06 -20.12 -5.94
C PHE A 170 4.51 -19.65 -6.18
N GLY A 171 5.49 -20.25 -5.52
CA GLY A 171 6.91 -19.87 -5.63
C GLY A 171 7.34 -18.77 -4.67
N VAL A 172 6.42 -18.16 -3.90
CA VAL A 172 6.73 -17.14 -2.89
C VAL A 172 6.86 -17.80 -1.50
N PRO A 173 7.96 -17.58 -0.76
CA PRO A 173 8.18 -18.17 0.55
C PRO A 173 7.33 -17.51 1.62
N PHE A 174 6.91 -18.28 2.64
CA PHE A 174 6.14 -17.77 3.78
C PHE A 174 6.89 -16.65 4.53
N SER A 175 8.22 -16.72 4.58
CA SER A 175 9.08 -15.68 5.18
C SER A 175 8.88 -14.30 4.55
N ASN A 176 8.53 -14.23 3.26
CA ASN A 176 8.31 -12.96 2.58
C ASN A 176 7.18 -12.16 3.24
N TYR A 177 6.03 -12.79 3.50
CA TYR A 177 4.87 -12.10 4.09
C TYR A 177 5.09 -11.69 5.54
N LEU A 178 5.77 -12.54 6.32
CA LEU A 178 6.16 -12.19 7.70
C LEU A 178 7.21 -11.08 7.72
N GLY A 179 8.20 -11.17 6.82
CA GLY A 179 9.25 -10.18 6.68
C GLY A 179 8.69 -8.82 6.26
N TRP A 180 7.76 -8.78 5.30
CA TRP A 180 7.10 -7.53 4.90
C TRP A 180 6.22 -6.99 6.01
N SER A 181 5.47 -7.85 6.71
CA SER A 181 4.70 -7.42 7.89
C SER A 181 5.60 -6.75 8.94
N PHE A 182 6.77 -7.34 9.20
CA PHE A 182 7.78 -6.80 10.12
C PHE A 182 8.39 -5.48 9.63
N THR A 183 8.85 -5.43 8.38
CA THR A 183 9.44 -4.24 7.75
C THR A 183 8.47 -3.06 7.76
N VAL A 184 7.23 -3.32 7.36
CA VAL A 184 6.15 -2.33 7.29
C VAL A 184 5.77 -1.84 8.68
N TYR A 185 5.65 -2.76 9.64
CA TYR A 185 5.43 -2.40 11.03
C TYR A 185 6.52 -1.47 11.55
N ILE A 186 7.80 -1.73 11.28
CA ILE A 186 8.90 -0.87 11.76
C ILE A 186 8.77 0.57 11.24
N PHE A 187 8.62 0.77 9.93
CA PHE A 187 8.58 2.14 9.41
C PHE A 187 7.32 2.88 9.84
N PHE A 188 6.17 2.20 9.95
CA PHE A 188 4.97 2.81 10.49
C PHE A 188 5.07 3.07 11.98
N GLN A 189 5.73 2.20 12.75
CA GLN A 189 5.93 2.39 14.18
C GLN A 189 6.82 3.59 14.45
N LEU A 190 7.89 3.78 13.67
CA LEU A 190 8.73 4.97 13.72
C LEU A 190 7.93 6.24 13.37
N PHE A 191 7.10 6.19 12.33
CA PHE A 191 6.25 7.31 11.97
C PHE A 191 5.17 7.61 13.03
N ALA A 192 4.57 6.59 13.63
CA ALA A 192 3.60 6.73 14.72
C ALA A 192 4.23 7.37 15.96
N LEU A 193 5.45 6.98 16.32
CA LEU A 193 6.21 7.58 17.41
C LEU A 193 6.57 9.04 17.11
N TYR A 194 6.95 9.35 15.87
CA TYR A 194 7.15 10.73 15.41
C TYR A 194 5.86 11.55 15.57
N GLN A 195 4.73 11.05 15.08
CA GLN A 195 3.42 11.69 15.21
C GLN A 195 2.99 11.89 16.67
N ARG A 196 3.23 10.89 17.52
CA ARG A 196 2.92 10.97 18.96
C ARG A 196 3.72 12.07 19.67
N LYS A 197 4.96 12.32 19.24
CA LYS A 197 5.86 13.31 19.87
C LYS A 197 5.78 14.70 19.23
N ARG A 198 5.62 14.77 17.91
CA ARG A 198 5.80 15.98 17.08
C ARG A 198 4.62 16.27 16.15
N GLY A 199 3.59 15.42 16.13
CA GLY A 199 2.40 15.64 15.32
C GLY A 199 1.57 16.83 15.79
N ALA A 200 0.51 17.12 15.04
CA ALA A 200 -0.49 18.10 15.48
C ALA A 200 -1.29 17.55 16.67
N GLU A 201 -1.68 18.43 17.60
CA GLU A 201 -2.63 18.09 18.68
C GLU A 201 -4.05 17.99 18.12
N ASP A 202 -4.38 18.91 17.23
CA ASP A 202 -5.64 18.98 16.49
C ASP A 202 -5.40 18.55 15.04
N LEU A 203 -5.43 17.23 14.79
CA LEU A 203 -5.64 16.69 13.45
C LEU A 203 -7.10 16.85 12.97
N SER A 204 -7.97 17.36 13.86
CA SER A 204 -9.41 17.54 13.72
C SER A 204 -9.84 18.79 12.94
N ARG A 205 -8.99 19.34 12.06
CA ARG A 205 -9.53 19.85 10.78
C ARG A 205 -10.17 18.66 10.08
N ALA A 206 -11.43 18.38 10.39
CA ALA A 206 -12.20 17.27 9.88
C ALA A 206 -12.05 17.25 8.36
N LEU A 207 -11.18 16.38 7.87
CA LEU A 207 -10.94 16.28 6.44
C LEU A 207 -12.26 15.80 5.83
N PRO A 208 -12.66 16.37 4.69
CA PRO A 208 -13.92 16.00 4.07
C PRO A 208 -13.90 14.50 3.76
N ALA A 209 -15.08 13.86 3.75
CA ALA A 209 -15.20 12.44 3.40
C ALA A 209 -14.53 12.11 2.06
N THR A 210 -14.48 13.08 1.13
CA THR A 210 -13.79 12.95 -0.16
C THR A 210 -12.31 12.61 -0.02
N HIS A 211 -11.62 13.09 1.02
CA HIS A 211 -10.23 12.76 1.31
C HIS A 211 -10.05 11.25 1.52
N TYR A 212 -10.82 10.66 2.42
CA TYR A 212 -10.77 9.22 2.67
C TYR A 212 -11.26 8.41 1.46
N LEU A 213 -12.30 8.90 0.78
CA LEU A 213 -12.86 8.25 -0.40
C LEU A 213 -11.84 8.10 -1.53
N GLN A 214 -10.98 9.10 -1.75
CA GLN A 214 -9.91 9.03 -2.75
C GLN A 214 -8.95 7.86 -2.46
N ALA A 215 -8.47 7.73 -1.22
CA ALA A 215 -7.58 6.65 -0.82
C ALA A 215 -8.27 5.27 -0.89
N ILE A 216 -9.54 5.20 -0.47
CA ILE A 216 -10.35 3.99 -0.54
C ILE A 216 -10.54 3.53 -1.98
N ILE A 217 -10.90 4.43 -2.89
CA ILE A 217 -11.13 4.09 -4.31
C ILE A 217 -9.84 3.56 -4.95
N LEU A 218 -8.69 4.16 -4.66
CA LEU A 218 -7.41 3.67 -5.17
C LEU A 218 -7.14 2.23 -4.74
N TYR A 219 -7.23 1.96 -3.43
CA TYR A 219 -6.94 0.63 -2.89
C TYR A 219 -7.98 -0.41 -3.32
N LEU A 220 -9.27 -0.05 -3.33
CA LEU A 220 -10.36 -0.88 -3.85
C LEU A 220 -10.14 -1.22 -5.33
N TRP A 221 -9.81 -0.23 -6.16
CA TRP A 221 -9.61 -0.40 -7.59
C TRP A 221 -8.42 -1.31 -7.91
N THR A 222 -7.37 -1.27 -7.09
CA THR A 222 -6.27 -2.22 -7.19
C THR A 222 -6.74 -3.64 -6.88
N GLY A 223 -7.51 -3.83 -5.80
CA GLY A 223 -8.12 -5.11 -5.45
C GLY A 223 -9.01 -5.66 -6.57
N VAL A 224 -9.89 -4.82 -7.13
CA VAL A 224 -10.71 -5.14 -8.30
C VAL A 224 -9.84 -5.49 -9.52
N GLY A 225 -8.68 -4.85 -9.66
CA GLY A 225 -7.71 -5.14 -10.71
C GLY A 225 -7.24 -6.60 -10.72
N PHE A 226 -7.05 -7.23 -9.56
CA PHE A 226 -6.70 -8.65 -9.47
C PHE A 226 -7.85 -9.56 -9.93
N VAL A 227 -9.09 -9.21 -9.56
CA VAL A 227 -10.30 -9.95 -10.01
C VAL A 227 -10.46 -9.83 -11.53
N LEU A 228 -10.30 -8.63 -12.09
CA LEU A 228 -10.32 -8.43 -13.53
C LEU A 228 -9.16 -9.16 -14.22
N GLY A 229 -7.99 -9.21 -13.58
CA GLY A 229 -6.85 -9.98 -14.06
C GLY A 229 -7.18 -11.45 -14.29
N TYR A 230 -7.92 -12.07 -13.37
CA TYR A 230 -8.43 -13.45 -13.55
C TYR A 230 -9.51 -13.55 -14.63
N LEU A 231 -10.51 -12.66 -14.62
CA LEU A 231 -11.62 -12.72 -15.58
C LEU A 231 -11.20 -12.50 -17.03
N PHE A 232 -10.11 -11.75 -17.24
CA PHE A 232 -9.59 -11.40 -18.57
C PHE A 232 -8.18 -11.93 -18.82
N MET A 233 -7.77 -12.98 -18.10
CA MET A 233 -6.46 -13.60 -18.32
C MET A 233 -6.36 -14.24 -19.71
N SER A 234 -5.12 -14.36 -20.19
CA SER A 234 -4.84 -15.22 -21.35
C SER A 234 -5.08 -16.69 -21.02
N PRO A 235 -5.24 -17.57 -22.03
CA PRO A 235 -5.36 -19.00 -21.79
C PRO A 235 -4.26 -19.52 -20.88
N SER A 236 -4.65 -20.39 -19.95
CA SER A 236 -3.77 -20.84 -18.89
C SER A 236 -2.54 -21.58 -19.43
N THR A 237 -1.40 -21.32 -18.82
CA THR A 237 -0.09 -21.87 -19.18
C THR A 237 0.66 -22.36 -17.96
N TYR A 238 1.64 -23.24 -18.16
CA TYR A 238 2.56 -23.64 -17.10
C TYR A 238 3.69 -22.62 -16.97
N VAL A 239 4.06 -22.33 -15.72
CA VAL A 239 5.23 -21.53 -15.36
C VAL A 239 6.02 -22.26 -14.30
N THR A 240 7.35 -22.25 -14.39
CA THR A 240 8.22 -22.97 -13.45
C THR A 240 9.00 -21.97 -12.62
N ASP A 241 8.96 -22.12 -11.29
CA ASP A 241 9.75 -21.28 -10.39
C ASP A 241 11.24 -21.70 -10.38
N ALA A 242 12.08 -20.92 -9.70
CA ALA A 242 13.51 -21.21 -9.64
C ALA A 242 13.87 -22.46 -8.83
N ALA A 243 12.93 -23.01 -8.04
CA ALA A 243 13.08 -24.28 -7.34
C ALA A 243 12.68 -25.48 -8.20
N GLY A 244 12.20 -25.24 -9.43
CA GLY A 244 11.79 -26.28 -10.39
C GLY A 244 10.35 -26.75 -10.20
N HIS A 245 9.54 -26.09 -9.37
CA HIS A 245 8.13 -26.41 -9.23
C HIS A 245 7.33 -25.73 -10.35
N SER A 246 6.47 -26.50 -11.03
CA SER A 246 5.60 -25.98 -12.07
C SER A 246 4.23 -25.61 -11.50
N TRP A 247 3.80 -24.39 -11.79
CA TRP A 247 2.52 -23.81 -11.42
C TRP A 247 1.68 -23.55 -12.67
N THR A 248 0.38 -23.48 -12.51
CA THR A 248 -0.55 -23.06 -13.56
C THR A 248 -0.85 -21.58 -13.40
N THR A 249 -0.70 -20.77 -14.44
CA THR A 249 -0.99 -19.33 -14.36
C THR A 249 -2.46 -19.06 -14.02
N GLY A 250 -3.37 -19.96 -14.41
CA GLY A 250 -4.79 -19.90 -14.06
C GLY A 250 -5.03 -20.00 -12.56
N ASP A 251 -4.44 -21.01 -11.90
CA ASP A 251 -4.54 -21.21 -10.46
C ASP A 251 -3.97 -20.02 -9.68
N ILE A 252 -2.88 -19.42 -10.18
CA ILE A 252 -2.29 -18.21 -9.61
C ILE A 252 -3.29 -17.05 -9.70
N PHE A 253 -3.78 -16.73 -10.91
CA PHE A 253 -4.71 -15.60 -11.09
C PHE A 253 -6.00 -15.78 -10.30
N GLU A 254 -6.59 -16.98 -10.30
CA GLU A 254 -7.78 -17.30 -9.53
C GLU A 254 -7.54 -17.10 -8.03
N SER A 255 -6.43 -17.62 -7.51
CA SER A 255 -6.08 -17.48 -6.09
C SER A 255 -5.82 -16.03 -5.70
N MET A 256 -5.21 -15.22 -6.59
CA MET A 256 -5.00 -13.79 -6.34
C MET A 256 -6.33 -13.03 -6.36
N ALA A 257 -7.26 -13.39 -7.24
CA ALA A 257 -8.61 -12.80 -7.28
C ALA A 257 -9.38 -13.11 -5.99
N ILE A 258 -9.39 -14.37 -5.54
CA ILE A 258 -10.02 -14.78 -4.27
C ILE A 258 -9.37 -14.03 -3.10
N SER A 259 -8.04 -13.98 -3.05
CA SER A 259 -7.31 -13.26 -2.01
C SER A 259 -7.66 -11.78 -2.00
N ALA A 260 -7.73 -11.13 -3.15
CA ALA A 260 -8.10 -9.71 -3.26
C ALA A 260 -9.54 -9.44 -2.79
N ILE A 261 -10.49 -10.37 -3.03
CA ILE A 261 -11.87 -10.27 -2.53
C ILE A 261 -11.90 -10.24 -1.01
N TYR A 262 -11.23 -11.20 -0.36
CA TYR A 262 -11.27 -11.36 1.09
C TYR A 262 -10.28 -10.48 1.87
N THR A 263 -9.38 -9.81 1.17
CA THR A 263 -8.43 -8.87 1.78
C THR A 263 -8.71 -7.44 1.31
N MET A 264 -8.23 -7.04 0.14
CA MET A 264 -8.23 -5.66 -0.31
C MET A 264 -9.64 -5.08 -0.49
N ILE A 265 -10.53 -5.83 -1.15
CA ILE A 265 -11.92 -5.41 -1.41
C ILE A 265 -12.71 -5.38 -0.10
N PHE A 266 -12.61 -6.43 0.72
CA PHE A 266 -13.25 -6.48 2.03
C PHE A 266 -12.83 -5.31 2.94
N ILE A 267 -11.52 -5.06 3.07
CA ILE A 267 -10.98 -3.94 3.86
C ILE A 267 -11.50 -2.59 3.34
N SER A 268 -11.61 -2.43 2.03
CA SER A 268 -12.18 -1.24 1.40
C SER A 268 -13.66 -1.04 1.71
N ILE A 269 -14.45 -2.11 1.66
CA ILE A 269 -15.88 -2.07 2.02
C ILE A 269 -16.04 -1.72 3.50
N LEU A 270 -15.23 -2.30 4.38
CA LEU A 270 -15.24 -2.00 5.81
C LEU A 270 -14.88 -0.52 6.07
N ALA A 271 -13.85 0.00 5.39
CA ALA A 271 -13.45 1.39 5.45
C ALA A 271 -14.58 2.33 4.97
N LEU A 272 -15.27 2.01 3.88
CA LEU A 272 -16.44 2.77 3.40
C LEU A 272 -17.58 2.78 4.42
N ALA A 273 -17.89 1.62 5.01
CA ALA A 273 -18.95 1.50 6.00
C ALA A 273 -18.66 2.35 7.24
N ILE A 274 -17.42 2.33 7.73
CA ILE A 274 -16.96 3.15 8.86
C ILE A 274 -17.05 4.64 8.50
N LEU A 275 -16.52 5.04 7.34
CA LEU A 275 -16.58 6.43 6.88
C LEU A 275 -18.02 6.95 6.80
N TYR A 276 -18.93 6.15 6.24
CA TYR A 276 -20.35 6.51 6.12
C TYR A 276 -21.04 6.61 7.48
N ARG A 277 -20.78 5.66 8.40
CA ARG A 277 -21.30 5.68 9.77
C ARG A 277 -20.85 6.95 10.52
N ASP A 278 -19.58 7.31 10.38
CA ASP A 278 -19.01 8.48 11.06
C ASP A 278 -19.62 9.78 10.51
N GLN A 279 -19.88 9.85 9.19
CA GLN A 279 -20.61 10.97 8.56
C GLN A 279 -22.06 11.08 9.07
N LEU A 280 -22.76 9.97 9.25
CA LEU A 280 -24.13 9.98 9.81
C LEU A 280 -24.14 10.46 11.26
N THR A 281 -23.14 10.05 12.05
CA THR A 281 -23.00 10.45 13.45
C THR A 281 -22.73 11.96 13.56
N GLN A 282 -21.85 12.50 12.70
CA GLN A 282 -21.57 13.94 12.62
C GLN A 282 -22.78 14.77 12.20
N LYS A 283 -23.69 14.24 11.38
CA LYS A 283 -24.94 14.94 11.00
C LYS A 283 -25.99 14.95 12.10
N ARG A 284 -25.90 14.01 13.06
CA ARG A 284 -26.86 13.86 14.18
C ARG A 284 -26.43 14.62 15.44
N ALA A 285 -25.14 14.92 15.59
CA ALA A 285 -24.57 15.72 16.67
C ALA A 285 -24.67 17.22 16.38
#